data_AF-A0A2E7SJ11-F1
#
_entry.id   AF-A0A2E7SJ11-F1
#
_cell.length_a   1.000
_cell.length_b   1.000
_cell.length_c   1.000
_cell.angle_alpha   90.00
_cell.angle_beta   90.00
_cell.angle_gamma   90.00
#
_symmetry.space_group_name_H-M   'P 1'
#
loop_
_entity.id
_entity.type
_entity.pdbx_description
1 polymer ?
#
loop_
_entity_poly.entity_id
_entity_poly.type
_entity_poly.pdbx_seq_one_letter_code
_entity_poly.pdbx_strand_id
1 'polypeptide(L)'
;MGGFWPFKKKPPETEGQKIVTYSADDNSSEELLSDRSHIEDEQYKAALDLLTKPHIEMPDGGDPSVVEVLNSDTSSNLEYVQSDDGYWYLKKEDGTFDPQPYLKNKDGSYSKYSS
;
A
#
# COMPACT_ATOMS: atom_id res chain seq x y z
N MET A 1 -27.14 30.25 32.13
CA MET A 1 -27.01 28.82 31.77
C MET A 1 -25.62 28.60 31.18
N GLY A 2 -24.61 28.37 32.02
CA GLY A 2 -23.27 27.96 31.60
C GLY A 2 -22.91 26.72 32.39
N GLY A 3 -22.85 25.57 31.73
CA GLY A 3 -22.71 24.27 32.37
C GLY A 3 -21.36 24.14 33.09
N PHE A 4 -21.41 23.77 34.38
CA PHE A 4 -20.26 23.38 35.17
C PHE A 4 -19.71 22.05 34.62
N TRP A 5 -18.57 22.09 33.92
CA TRP A 5 -17.76 20.90 33.62
C TRP A 5 -16.51 20.92 34.52
N PRO A 6 -16.16 19.81 35.21
CA PRO A 6 -15.12 19.82 36.23
C PRO A 6 -13.68 19.78 35.67
N PHE A 7 -13.50 19.78 34.36
CA PHE A 7 -12.17 19.77 33.73
C PHE A 7 -11.88 21.15 33.11
N LYS A 8 -11.01 21.93 33.76
CA LYS A 8 -10.40 23.10 33.14
C LYS A 8 -9.50 22.61 31.99
N LYS A 9 -9.93 22.75 30.73
CA LYS A 9 -9.05 22.49 29.57
C LYS A 9 -7.97 23.57 29.49
N LYS A 10 -6.69 23.17 29.50
CA LYS A 10 -5.56 24.04 29.17
C LYS A 10 -5.60 24.33 27.65
N PRO A 11 -5.26 25.55 27.20
CA PRO A 11 -5.17 25.82 25.77
C PRO A 11 -4.07 24.96 25.14
N PRO A 12 -4.27 24.44 23.91
CA PRO A 12 -3.26 23.64 23.23
C PRO A 12 -2.03 24.50 22.89
N GLU A 13 -0.83 24.04 23.27
CA GLU A 13 0.43 24.60 22.78
C GLU A 13 0.55 24.31 21.29
N THR A 14 0.78 25.37 20.50
CA THR A 14 0.95 25.27 19.05
C THR A 14 2.41 24.97 18.74
N GLU A 15 2.75 23.69 18.58
CA GLU A 15 4.00 23.33 17.92
C GLU A 15 3.89 23.75 16.44
N GLY A 16 4.65 24.80 16.06
CA GLY A 16 4.64 25.34 14.70
C GLY A 16 4.99 24.27 13.65
N GLN A 17 4.38 24.39 12.47
CA GLN A 17 4.57 23.46 11.35
C GLN A 17 6.05 23.33 10.99
N LYS A 18 6.61 22.11 11.04
CA LYS A 18 7.97 21.82 10.58
C LYS A 18 8.04 22.02 9.07
N ILE A 19 8.85 22.99 8.62
CA ILE A 19 9.11 23.24 7.20
C ILE A 19 10.15 22.24 6.72
N VAL A 20 9.82 21.46 5.69
CA VAL A 20 10.76 20.56 5.01
C VAL A 20 11.60 21.40 4.03
N THR A 21 12.90 21.50 4.27
CA THR A 21 13.84 22.19 3.37
C THR A 21 14.58 21.18 2.50
N TYR A 22 14.70 21.48 1.21
CA TYR A 22 15.49 20.70 0.25
C TYR A 22 16.77 21.47 -0.10
N SER A 23 17.93 20.83 0.02
CA SER A 23 19.21 21.36 -0.45
C SER A 23 19.51 20.84 -1.86
N ALA A 24 19.98 21.72 -2.74
CA ALA A 24 20.43 21.37 -4.08
C ALA A 24 21.87 20.87 -4.01
N ASP A 25 22.06 19.67 -3.46
CA ASP A 25 23.35 19.00 -3.44
C ASP A 25 23.57 18.31 -4.81
N ASP A 26 24.30 18.99 -5.69
CA ASP A 26 24.53 18.57 -7.09
C ASP A 26 25.21 17.18 -7.19
N ASN A 27 26.04 16.83 -6.19
CA ASN A 27 26.83 15.59 -6.15
C ASN A 27 26.00 14.31 -6.02
N SER A 28 24.76 14.37 -5.52
CA SER A 28 23.92 13.17 -5.35
C SER A 28 23.14 12.82 -6.62
N SER A 29 23.02 13.75 -7.56
CA SER A 29 22.20 13.57 -8.76
C SER A 29 22.82 12.55 -9.73
N GLU A 30 24.14 12.59 -9.93
CA GLU A 30 24.85 11.67 -10.83
C GLU A 30 24.86 10.23 -10.32
N GLU A 31 24.96 10.05 -8.99
CA GLU A 31 24.91 8.74 -8.34
C GLU A 31 23.53 8.10 -8.48
N LEU A 32 22.46 8.87 -8.20
CA LEU A 32 21.07 8.40 -8.34
C LEU A 32 20.69 8.07 -9.79
N LEU A 33 21.17 8.84 -10.76
CA LEU A 33 20.92 8.58 -12.18
C LEU A 33 21.70 7.37 -12.72
N SER A 34 22.82 7.04 -12.08
CA SER A 34 23.65 5.89 -12.44
C SER A 34 23.21 4.60 -11.75
N ASP A 35 22.37 4.70 -10.71
CA ASP A 35 21.86 3.54 -9.98
C ASP A 35 20.99 2.65 -10.89
N ARG A 36 21.45 1.41 -11.07
CA ARG A 36 20.78 0.36 -11.85
C ARG A 36 20.44 -0.86 -11.01
N SER A 37 20.61 -0.78 -9.69
CA SER A 37 20.35 -1.90 -8.78
C SER A 37 18.95 -2.51 -8.99
N HIS A 38 17.93 -1.66 -9.16
CA HIS A 38 16.54 -2.06 -9.39
C HIS A 38 16.30 -2.99 -10.60
N ILE A 39 17.13 -2.92 -11.64
CA ILE A 39 17.00 -3.79 -12.83
C ILE A 39 17.92 -5.01 -12.77
N GLU A 40 18.90 -5.00 -11.86
CA GLU A 40 19.81 -6.12 -11.63
C GLU A 40 19.29 -7.08 -10.57
N ASP A 41 18.32 -6.63 -9.77
CA ASP A 41 17.61 -7.38 -8.75
C ASP A 41 17.13 -8.75 -9.26
N GLU A 42 17.34 -9.78 -8.43
CA GLU A 42 16.98 -11.16 -8.74
C GLU A 42 15.46 -11.30 -8.98
N GLN A 43 14.66 -10.55 -8.23
CA GLN A 43 13.21 -10.52 -8.34
C GLN A 43 12.75 -9.94 -9.68
N TYR A 44 13.38 -8.85 -10.13
CA TYR A 44 13.08 -8.24 -11.42
C TYR A 44 13.41 -9.20 -12.58
N LYS A 45 14.57 -9.86 -12.50
CA LYS A 45 14.98 -10.87 -13.50
C LYS A 45 14.05 -12.08 -13.52
N ALA A 46 13.64 -12.57 -12.35
CA ALA A 46 12.68 -13.68 -12.25
C ALA A 46 11.32 -13.31 -12.86
N ALA A 47 10.82 -12.09 -12.63
CA ALA A 47 9.57 -11.62 -13.22
C ALA A 47 9.66 -11.50 -14.76
N LEU A 48 10.78 -11.00 -15.29
CA LEU A 48 11.02 -10.97 -16.73
C LEU A 48 11.09 -12.37 -17.34
N ASP A 49 11.69 -13.32 -16.63
CA ASP A 49 11.77 -14.72 -17.07
C ASP A 49 10.38 -15.37 -17.15
N LEU A 50 9.49 -15.08 -16.18
CA LEU A 50 8.08 -15.51 -16.22
C LEU A 50 7.30 -14.87 -17.37
N LEU A 51 7.59 -13.61 -17.72
CA LEU A 51 6.91 -12.92 -18.82
C LEU A 51 7.40 -13.37 -20.20
N THR A 52 8.69 -13.73 -20.30
CA THR A 52 9.33 -14.11 -21.57
C THR A 52 9.18 -15.59 -21.89
N LYS A 53 8.99 -16.45 -20.89
CA LYS A 53 8.62 -17.85 -21.08
C LYS A 53 7.10 -17.95 -21.30
N PRO A 54 6.61 -18.24 -22.51
CA PRO A 54 5.17 -18.38 -22.73
C PRO A 54 4.65 -19.62 -21.98
N HIS A 55 3.95 -19.42 -20.86
CA HIS A 55 3.29 -20.48 -20.08
C HIS A 55 1.95 -20.94 -20.73
N ILE A 56 1.82 -20.98 -22.06
CA ILE A 56 0.60 -21.53 -22.69
C ILE A 56 0.69 -23.06 -22.69
N GLU A 57 0.71 -23.67 -21.51
CA GLU A 57 0.42 -25.09 -21.33
C GLU A 57 -1.07 -25.22 -21.01
N MET A 58 -1.78 -25.92 -21.91
CA MET A 58 -3.19 -26.29 -21.76
C MET A 58 -3.41 -27.03 -20.43
N PRO A 59 -4.54 -26.79 -19.73
CA PRO A 59 -4.81 -27.45 -18.46
C PRO A 59 -5.15 -28.92 -18.72
N ASP A 60 -4.18 -29.83 -18.53
CA ASP A 60 -4.48 -31.24 -18.29
C ASP A 60 -4.67 -31.45 -16.78
N GLY A 61 -5.77 -32.09 -16.44
CA GLY A 61 -6.30 -32.14 -15.09
C GLY A 61 -5.40 -32.87 -14.10
N GLY A 62 -5.36 -32.36 -12.88
CA GLY A 62 -4.83 -33.09 -11.73
C GLY A 62 -3.74 -32.31 -11.01
N ASP A 63 -4.14 -31.73 -9.89
CA ASP A 63 -3.28 -31.29 -8.79
C ASP A 63 -2.35 -30.10 -9.07
N PRO A 64 -2.69 -28.88 -8.59
CA PRO A 64 -1.70 -27.81 -8.51
C PRO A 64 -0.67 -28.22 -7.45
N SER A 65 0.45 -28.80 -7.92
CA SER A 65 1.66 -28.90 -7.14
C SER A 65 2.04 -27.49 -6.68
N VAL A 66 1.94 -27.30 -5.38
CA VAL A 66 2.28 -26.11 -4.61
C VAL A 66 3.65 -25.58 -5.05
N VAL A 67 3.62 -24.51 -5.83
CA VAL A 67 4.63 -23.46 -5.74
C VAL A 67 4.05 -22.50 -4.71
N GLU A 68 4.63 -22.46 -3.50
CA GLU A 68 4.32 -21.47 -2.46
C GLU A 68 4.70 -20.08 -2.95
N VAL A 69 3.83 -19.51 -3.79
CA VAL A 69 3.62 -18.07 -3.82
C VAL A 69 2.44 -17.85 -2.88
N LEU A 70 2.77 -17.52 -1.64
CA LEU A 70 1.86 -17.05 -0.61
C LEU A 70 1.24 -15.73 -1.06
N ASN A 71 0.31 -15.79 -2.02
CA ASN A 71 -0.64 -14.76 -2.37
C ASN A 71 -2.04 -15.37 -2.24
N SER A 72 -2.46 -15.65 -1.01
CA SER A 72 -3.86 -15.39 -0.67
C SER A 72 -3.97 -13.86 -0.64
N ASP A 73 -4.72 -13.18 -1.49
CA ASP A 73 -6.14 -13.39 -1.75
C ASP A 73 -6.50 -12.98 -3.19
N THR A 74 -7.16 -13.89 -3.90
CA THR A 74 -8.18 -13.66 -4.95
C THR A 74 -8.18 -12.34 -5.74
N SER A 75 -7.68 -12.42 -6.98
CA SER A 75 -8.41 -12.00 -8.20
C SER A 75 -9.31 -10.76 -8.13
N SER A 76 -8.70 -9.57 -8.04
CA SER A 76 -9.03 -8.35 -8.78
C SER A 76 -8.05 -7.27 -8.32
N ASN A 77 -7.59 -6.39 -9.20
CA ASN A 77 -6.67 -5.30 -8.88
C ASN A 77 -7.40 -4.24 -8.03
N LEU A 78 -7.64 -4.55 -6.76
CA LEU A 78 -8.39 -3.73 -5.81
C LEU A 78 -7.41 -2.81 -5.07
N GLU A 79 -7.45 -1.52 -5.40
CA GLU A 79 -6.60 -0.50 -4.78
C GLU A 79 -7.25 -0.01 -3.47
N TYR A 80 -6.63 -0.34 -2.34
CA TYR A 80 -7.07 0.15 -1.02
C TYR A 80 -6.27 1.37 -0.60
N VAL A 81 -6.94 2.46 -0.23
CA VAL A 81 -6.33 3.72 0.22
C VAL A 81 -6.64 3.94 1.70
N GLN A 82 -5.62 4.31 2.48
CA GLN A 82 -5.77 4.61 3.90
C GLN A 82 -6.21 6.07 4.11
N SER A 83 -7.21 6.27 4.97
CA SER A 83 -7.67 7.59 5.42
C SER A 83 -7.09 7.95 6.80
N ASP A 84 -7.15 9.23 7.16
CA ASP A 84 -6.63 9.78 8.42
C ASP A 84 -7.38 9.27 9.68
N ASP A 85 -8.59 8.74 9.47
CA ASP A 85 -9.43 8.11 10.49
C ASP A 85 -9.04 6.66 10.83
N GLY A 86 -8.00 6.13 10.17
CA GLY A 86 -7.48 4.77 10.41
C GLY A 86 -8.20 3.67 9.64
N TYR A 87 -9.20 4.01 8.82
CA TYR A 87 -9.89 3.07 7.95
C TYR A 87 -9.29 3.04 6.55
N TRP A 88 -9.54 1.94 5.85
CA TRP A 88 -9.14 1.73 4.47
C TRP A 88 -10.38 1.76 3.57
N TYR A 89 -10.27 2.41 2.42
CA TYR A 89 -11.34 2.54 1.46
C TYR A 89 -10.92 1.92 0.13
N LEU A 90 -11.84 1.15 -0.47
CA LEU A 90 -11.62 0.54 -1.77
C LEU A 90 -11.84 1.58 -2.88
N LYS A 91 -10.82 1.82 -3.70
CA LYS A 91 -10.90 2.69 -4.88
C LYS A 91 -11.29 1.86 -6.10
N LYS A 92 -12.34 2.31 -6.77
CA LYS A 92 -12.86 1.69 -8.01
C LYS A 92 -12.10 2.21 -9.22
N GLU A 93 -12.26 1.54 -10.35
CA GLU A 93 -11.65 1.95 -11.63
C GLU A 93 -12.10 3.34 -12.10
N ASP A 94 -13.32 3.76 -11.75
CA ASP A 94 -13.85 5.13 -11.97
C ASP A 94 -13.20 6.20 -11.06
N GLY A 95 -12.24 5.84 -10.21
CA GLY A 95 -11.62 6.73 -9.23
C GLY A 95 -12.52 7.10 -8.05
N THR A 96 -13.74 6.55 -8.01
CA THR A 96 -14.69 6.71 -6.90
C THR A 96 -14.38 5.70 -5.79
N PHE A 97 -14.64 6.08 -4.54
CA PHE A 97 -14.42 5.21 -3.38
C PHE A 97 -15.69 4.47 -2.97
N ASP A 98 -15.53 3.24 -2.50
CA ASP A 98 -16.62 2.51 -1.87
C ASP A 98 -16.91 3.10 -0.48
N PRO A 99 -18.18 3.36 -0.11
CA PRO A 99 -18.51 3.96 1.19
C PRO A 99 -18.33 3.00 2.37
N GLN A 100 -18.14 1.70 2.12
CA GLN A 100 -17.84 0.74 3.18
C GLN A 100 -16.38 0.90 3.64
N PRO A 101 -16.12 1.12 4.95
CA PRO A 101 -14.77 1.11 5.49
C PRO A 101 -14.26 -0.33 5.63
N TYR A 102 -12.96 -0.49 5.50
CA TYR A 102 -12.22 -1.74 5.69
C TYR A 102 -11.13 -1.57 6.76
N LEU A 103 -10.85 -2.64 7.48
CA LEU A 103 -9.77 -2.76 8.46
C LEU A 103 -8.66 -3.63 7.87
N LYS A 104 -7.41 -3.18 8.03
CA LYS A 104 -6.23 -3.97 7.68
C LYS A 104 -5.86 -4.88 8.85
N ASN A 105 -5.92 -6.18 8.62
CA ASN A 105 -5.51 -7.19 9.59
C ASN A 105 -3.99 -7.31 9.66
N LYS A 106 -3.49 -7.96 10.73
CA LYS A 106 -2.04 -8.24 10.89
C LYS A 106 -1.51 -9.12 9.76
N ASP A 107 -2.36 -9.97 9.20
CA ASP A 107 -2.09 -10.85 8.07
C ASP A 107 -2.09 -10.11 6.72
N GLY A 108 -2.28 -8.79 6.70
CA GLY A 108 -2.27 -7.97 5.49
C GLY A 108 -3.61 -7.94 4.73
N SER A 109 -4.54 -8.84 5.06
CA SER A 109 -5.88 -8.90 4.45
C SER A 109 -6.80 -7.76 4.93
N TYR A 110 -7.78 -7.40 4.10
CA TYR A 110 -8.75 -6.32 4.37
C TYR A 110 -10.12 -6.89 4.71
N SER A 111 -10.63 -6.57 5.90
CA SER A 111 -11.98 -6.99 6.32
C SER A 111 -12.92 -5.80 6.40
N LYS A 112 -14.16 -5.95 5.93
CA LYS A 112 -15.19 -4.92 6.04
C LYS A 112 -15.40 -4.57 7.52
N TYR A 113 -15.38 -3.28 7.82
CA TYR A 113 -15.81 -2.81 9.13
C TYR A 113 -17.32 -3.00 9.24
N SER A 114 -17.73 -3.98 10.04
CA SER A 114 -19.12 -4.14 10.47
C SER A 114 -19.23 -3.67 11.91
N SER A 115 -20.04 -2.64 12.12
CA SER A 115 -20.47 -2.24 13.47
C SER A 115 -21.52 -3.20 14.04
#